data_AF-A0A923VED2-F1
#
_entry.id   AF-A0A923VED2-F1
#
_cell.length_a   1.000
_cell.length_b   1.000
_cell.length_c   1.000
_cell.angle_alpha   90.00
_cell.angle_beta   90.00
_cell.angle_gamma   90.00
#
_symmetry.space_group_name_H-M   'P 1'
#
loop_
_entity.id
_entity.type
_entity.pdbx_description
1 polymer ?
#
loop_
_entity_poly.entity_id
_entity_poly.type
_entity_poly.pdbx_seq_one_letter_code
_entity_poly.pdbx_strand_id
1 'polypeptide(L)' 'TSAYPNAGLPNAFGEYDEQPHETAHIIEEWAANGWLNIVGGCCGTTPAHIKHIADEVAKFQPRLLPILEEAL' A
#
# COMPACT_ATOMS: atom_id res chain seq x y z
N THR A 1 -4.59 -8.62 -5.52
CA THR A 1 -4.93 -7.19 -5.58
C THR A 1 -3.67 -6.37 -5.43
N SER A 2 -3.49 -5.35 -6.26
CA SER A 2 -2.38 -4.40 -6.18
C SER A 2 -2.87 -3.04 -5.67
N ALA A 3 -2.04 -2.35 -4.89
CA ALA A 3 -2.28 -0.97 -4.45
C ALA A 3 -1.00 -0.14 -4.55
N TYR A 4 -1.12 1.11 -5.00
CA TYR A 4 0.02 2.04 -5.10
C TYR A 4 -0.50 3.47 -4.87
N PRO A 5 -0.74 3.87 -3.61
CA PRO A 5 -1.29 5.18 -3.31
C PRO A 5 -0.27 6.29 -3.53
N ASN A 6 -0.77 7.53 -3.64
CA ASN A 6 0.05 8.72 -3.51
C ASN A 6 0.52 8.90 -2.04
N ALA A 7 1.52 9.76 -1.81
CA ALA A 7 1.86 10.23 -0.46
C ALA A 7 0.83 11.28 0.01
N GLY A 8 -0.40 10.83 0.20
CA GLY A 8 -1.54 11.67 0.55
C GLY A 8 -2.20 12.37 -0.64
N LEU A 9 -3.16 13.25 -0.32
CA LEU A 9 -3.78 14.13 -1.32
C LEU A 9 -2.82 15.28 -1.66
N PRO A 10 -2.78 15.73 -2.93
CA PRO A 10 -1.98 16.89 -3.27
C PRO A 10 -2.51 18.13 -2.55
N ASN A 11 -1.61 18.95 -2.02
CA ASN A 11 -1.97 20.23 -1.41
C ASN A 11 -2.29 21.29 -2.48
N ALA A 12 -2.63 22.51 -2.06
CA ALA A 12 -3.00 23.60 -2.98
C ALA A 12 -1.88 24.02 -3.96
N PHE A 13 -0.64 23.60 -3.71
CA PHE A 13 0.53 23.82 -4.56
C PHE A 13 0.87 22.60 -5.43
N GLY A 14 0.10 21.49 -5.32
CA GLY A 14 0.34 20.25 -6.05
C GLY A 14 1.43 19.37 -5.44
N GLU A 15 1.87 19.66 -4.22
CA GLU A 15 2.88 18.89 -3.49
C GLU A 15 2.21 17.84 -2.59
N TYR A 16 3.02 16.90 -2.09
CA TYR A 16 2.58 15.78 -1.26
C TYR A 16 3.28 15.85 0.09
N ASP A 17 2.51 16.10 1.15
CA ASP A 17 3.04 16.43 2.49
C ASP A 17 3.11 15.22 3.43
N GLU A 18 2.45 14.11 3.07
CA GLU A 18 2.40 12.91 3.90
C GLU A 18 3.80 12.31 4.04
N GLN A 19 4.17 11.97 5.27
CA GLN A 19 5.48 11.42 5.60
C GLN A 19 5.53 9.90 5.36
N PRO A 20 6.74 9.33 5.18
CA PRO A 20 6.89 7.89 4.96
C PRO A 20 6.14 6.97 5.94
N HIS A 21 6.12 7.32 7.23
CA HIS A 21 5.45 6.54 8.25
C HIS A 21 3.91 6.64 8.18
N GLU A 22 3.37 7.76 7.70
CA GLU A 22 1.92 8.00 7.64
C GLU A 22 1.33 7.11 6.54
N THR A 23 1.94 7.14 5.36
CA THR A 23 1.52 6.29 4.23
C THR A 23 1.70 4.81 4.55
N ALA A 24 2.79 4.46 5.24
CA ALA A 24 3.04 3.09 5.64
C ALA A 24 2.01 2.57 6.65
N HIS A 25 1.60 3.35 7.66
CA HIS A 25 0.58 2.91 8.62
C HIS A 25 -0.79 2.66 7.96
N ILE A 26 -1.20 3.52 7.01
CA ILE A 26 -2.45 3.29 6.26
C ILE A 26 -2.38 1.97 5.49
N ILE A 27 -1.25 1.70 4.84
CA ILE A 27 -1.03 0.46 4.09
C ILE A 27 -0.92 -0.75 5.02
N GLU A 28 -0.33 -0.59 6.21
CA GLU A 28 -0.23 -1.62 7.24
C GLU A 28 -1.62 -2.15 7.60
N GLU A 29 -2.60 -1.25 7.79
CA GLU A 29 -3.99 -1.63 8.06
C GLU A 29 -4.57 -2.48 6.91
N TRP A 30 -4.30 -2.13 5.66
CA TRP A 30 -4.78 -2.91 4.51
C TRP A 30 -4.11 -4.29 4.41
N ALA A 31 -2.82 -4.37 4.76
CA ALA A 31 -2.09 -5.62 4.83
C ALA A 31 -2.61 -6.51 5.97
N ALA A 32 -2.90 -5.94 7.14
CA ALA A 32 -3.48 -6.63 8.28
C ALA A 32 -4.87 -7.21 7.99
N ASN A 33 -5.66 -6.51 7.17
CA ASN A 33 -6.95 -7.01 6.68
C ASN A 33 -6.83 -8.07 5.56
N GLY A 34 -5.61 -8.38 5.11
CA GLY A 34 -5.36 -9.38 4.08
C GLY A 34 -5.86 -8.94 2.71
N TRP A 35 -5.87 -7.65 2.39
CA TRP A 35 -6.40 -7.15 1.12
C TRP A 35 -5.38 -7.09 -0.01
N LEU A 36 -4.08 -7.15 0.32
CA LEU A 36 -3.00 -6.84 -0.59
C LEU A 36 -2.23 -8.09 -1.06
N ASN A 37 -1.77 -8.06 -2.31
CA ASN A 37 -0.78 -9.01 -2.84
C ASN A 37 0.47 -8.29 -3.36
N ILE A 38 0.31 -7.08 -3.87
CA ILE A 38 1.39 -6.24 -4.38
C ILE A 38 1.14 -4.83 -3.86
N VAL A 39 2.17 -4.19 -3.31
CA VAL A 39 2.09 -2.80 -2.87
C VAL A 39 3.28 -2.00 -3.37
N GLY A 40 3.05 -0.72 -3.68
CA GLY A 40 4.06 0.23 -4.08
C GLY A 40 3.61 1.66 -3.77
N GLY A 41 4.13 2.62 -4.52
CA GLY A 41 3.78 4.03 -4.38
C GLY A 41 3.56 4.69 -5.73
N CYS A 42 2.79 5.78 -5.74
CA CYS A 42 2.53 6.62 -6.90
C CYS A 42 3.10 8.02 -6.69
N CYS A 43 2.35 9.09 -6.97
CA CYS A 43 2.83 10.46 -6.87
C CYS A 43 3.20 10.85 -5.42
N GLY A 44 4.29 11.62 -5.27
CA GLY A 44 4.79 12.05 -3.96
C GLY A 44 5.57 11.00 -3.18
N THR A 45 5.39 9.70 -3.49
CA THR A 45 6.15 8.65 -2.80
C THR A 45 7.63 8.69 -3.16
N THR A 46 8.48 8.42 -2.18
CA THR A 46 9.94 8.40 -2.32
C THR A 46 10.51 7.04 -1.91
N PRO A 47 11.81 6.75 -2.14
CA PRO A 47 12.42 5.51 -1.63
C PRO A 47 12.25 5.31 -0.12
N ALA A 48 12.18 6.41 0.67
CA ALA A 48 11.87 6.33 2.09
C ALA A 48 10.45 5.81 2.35
N HIS A 49 9.46 6.26 1.58
CA HIS A 49 8.09 5.72 1.65
C HIS A 49 8.08 4.23 1.34
N ILE A 50 8.72 3.82 0.23
CA ILE A 50 8.75 2.40 -0.18
C ILE A 50 9.42 1.54 0.89
N LYS A 51 10.50 2.03 1.52
CA LYS A 51 11.14 1.33 2.63
C LYS A 51 10.19 1.13 3.82
N HIS A 52 9.55 2.19 4.29
CA HIS A 52 8.60 2.09 5.41
C HIS A 52 7.43 1.17 5.09
N ILE A 53 6.84 1.31 3.90
CA ILE A 53 5.78 0.41 3.42
C ILE A 53 6.24 -1.04 3.47
N ALA A 54 7.42 -1.35 2.93
CA ALA A 54 7.96 -2.70 2.91
C ALA A 54 8.20 -3.26 4.32
N ASP A 55 8.79 -2.46 5.21
CA ASP A 55 9.07 -2.85 6.59
C ASP A 55 7.77 -3.14 7.37
N GLU A 56 6.72 -2.33 7.20
CA GLU A 56 5.43 -2.54 7.89
C GLU A 56 4.66 -3.75 7.34
N VAL A 57 4.57 -3.90 6.01
CA VAL A 57 3.76 -4.98 5.41
C VAL A 57 4.41 -6.36 5.48
N ALA A 58 5.73 -6.44 5.68
CA ALA A 58 6.47 -7.70 5.77
C ALA A 58 6.01 -8.62 6.92
N LYS A 59 5.26 -8.06 7.89
CA LYS A 59 4.67 -8.79 9.02
C LYS A 59 3.46 -9.65 8.62
N PHE A 60 2.84 -9.39 7.46
CA PHE A 60 1.56 -9.98 7.07
C PHE A 60 1.69 -10.94 5.88
N GLN A 61 0.72 -11.85 5.77
CA GLN A 61 0.62 -12.75 4.63
C GLN A 61 -0.14 -12.09 3.47
N PRO A 62 0.25 -12.34 2.21
CA PRO A 62 -0.52 -11.88 1.06
C PRO A 62 -1.95 -12.43 1.04
N ARG A 63 -2.89 -11.68 0.46
CA ARG A 63 -4.27 -12.11 0.27
C ARG A 63 -4.36 -13.48 -0.43
N LEU A 64 -5.20 -14.38 0.08
CA LEU A 64 -5.50 -15.65 -0.58
C LEU A 64 -6.20 -15.43 -1.93
N LEU A 65 -5.82 -16.22 -2.93
CA LEU A 65 -6.48 -16.22 -4.23
C LEU A 65 -7.91 -16.78 -4.10
N PRO A 66 -8.88 -16.25 -4.86
CA PRO A 66 -10.22 -16.82 -4.89
C PRO A 66 -10.18 -18.27 -5.39
N ILE A 67 -11.03 -19.12 -4.81
CA ILE A 67 -11.28 -20.46 -5.36
C ILE A 67 -12.12 -20.27 -6.61
N LEU A 68 -11.61 -20.71 -7.76
CA LEU A 68 -12.37 -20.76 -8.99
C LEU A 68 -13.14 -22.10 -8.99
N GLU A 69 -14.46 -22.06 -8.92
CA GLU A 69 -15.26 -23.23 -9.26
C GLU A 69 -15.22 -23.40 -10.78
N GLU A 70 -14.89 -24.62 -11.25
CA GLU A 70 -15.02 -24.93 -12.67
C GLU A 70 -16.50 -24.84 -13.03
N ALA A 71 -16.84 -23.92 -13.94
CA ALA A 71 -18.16 -23.90 -14.55
C ALA A 71 -18.32 -25.18 -15.37
N LEU A 72 -19.15 -26.09 -14.87
CA LEU A 72 -19.59 -27.30 -15.59
C LEU A 72 -20.39 -26.93 -16.84
#